data_AF-A0A067DGY4-F1
#
_entry.id   AF-A0A067DGY4-F1
#
_cell.length_a   1.000
_cell.length_b   1.000
_cell.length_c   1.000
_cell.angle_alpha   90.00
_cell.angle_beta   90.00
_cell.angle_gamma   90.00
#
_symmetry.space_group_name_H-M   'P 1'
#
loop_
_entity.id
_entity.type
_entity.pdbx_description
1 polymer ?
#
loop_
_entity_poly.entity_id
_entity_poly.type
_entity_poly.pdbx_seq_one_letter_code
_entity_poly.pdbx_strand_id
1 'polypeptide(L)'
;MASSSSSSSLTGHSKYKVFLSFRGEDTRNGFTSHLAAALHRKQIQFFIDDEELEKGDEISPALFIAVETSDISVIILSKDYASSKWCLNELVNILDCKKMNGKIVIPVFYQVDPSDVRKQRRSFGEAFVHHENNFPDKVQKWRDALTEASNLSGYDSTESRIKKRLQLMKVLIVLDDVHDEFTELKSLARRLQFSGRSRIIITSRDKGVLDKCGVNNMYEVKGLKYNKALELFCRKAFRETNCSHDLLELSEEVVRHADGNPLALEVLANNNGKLMKLISEPNIYNVLKISYDELNLEEKKTFLDIACFFTGEDIDFVRRIRDDPSSLDTFVDKSLITIFYNELQMHDLLQEM
;
A
#
# COMPACT_ATOMS: atom_id res chain seq x y z
N MET A 1 -22.80 35.44 -62.20
CA MET A 1 -23.21 34.08 -61.80
C MET A 1 -22.97 33.96 -60.31
N ALA A 2 -24.00 33.57 -59.57
CA ALA A 2 -23.95 33.40 -58.13
C ALA A 2 -23.18 32.13 -57.77
N SER A 3 -22.29 32.20 -56.78
CA SER A 3 -21.79 31.04 -56.06
C SER A 3 -22.15 31.19 -54.58
N SER A 4 -23.17 30.41 -54.19
CA SER A 4 -23.56 30.17 -52.82
C SER A 4 -22.42 29.47 -52.06
N SER A 5 -21.86 30.12 -51.05
CA SER A 5 -21.03 29.44 -50.05
C SER A 5 -21.94 28.90 -48.95
N SER A 6 -22.09 27.59 -48.97
CA SER A 6 -22.69 26.75 -47.93
C SER A 6 -22.02 27.00 -46.58
N SER A 7 -22.79 27.40 -45.56
CA SER A 7 -22.33 27.42 -44.17
C SER A 7 -22.24 25.97 -43.67
N SER A 8 -21.03 25.41 -43.66
CA SER A 8 -20.76 24.24 -42.85
C SER A 8 -20.67 24.70 -41.40
N SER A 9 -21.69 24.39 -40.62
CA SER A 9 -21.67 24.48 -39.16
C SER A 9 -20.53 23.62 -38.63
N LEU A 10 -19.40 24.24 -38.27
CA LEU A 10 -18.33 23.59 -37.52
C LEU A 10 -18.89 23.21 -36.15
N THR A 11 -19.35 21.97 -36.00
CA THR A 11 -19.49 21.33 -34.70
C THR A 11 -18.08 21.16 -34.15
N GLY A 12 -17.57 22.20 -33.48
CA GLY A 12 -16.27 22.22 -32.85
C GLY A 12 -16.22 21.18 -31.73
N HIS A 13 -15.74 19.99 -32.04
CA HIS A 13 -15.45 19.00 -31.02
C HIS A 13 -14.24 19.50 -30.26
N SER A 14 -14.43 19.84 -28.98
CA SER A 14 -13.31 20.19 -28.11
C SER A 14 -12.28 19.06 -28.09
N LYS A 15 -11.00 19.43 -28.15
CA LYS A 15 -9.87 18.49 -28.04
C LYS A 15 -9.86 17.81 -26.66
N TYR A 16 -10.39 18.48 -25.63
CA TYR A 16 -10.34 18.03 -24.24
C TYR A 16 -11.73 18.04 -23.62
N LYS A 17 -12.07 16.97 -22.89
CA LYS A 17 -13.33 16.90 -22.13
C LYS A 17 -13.17 17.50 -20.72
N VAL A 18 -11.99 17.33 -20.14
CA VAL A 18 -11.71 17.73 -18.75
C VAL A 18 -10.51 18.67 -18.70
N PHE A 19 -10.66 19.79 -18.01
CA PHE A 19 -9.57 20.69 -17.67
C PHE A 19 -9.22 20.54 -16.18
N LEU A 20 -7.95 20.29 -15.85
CA LEU A 20 -7.47 20.17 -14.46
C LEU A 20 -6.73 21.45 -14.05
N SER A 21 -7.31 22.17 -13.10
CA SER A 21 -6.75 23.35 -12.43
C SER A 21 -6.19 22.96 -11.06
N PHE A 22 -4.94 23.30 -10.75
CA PHE A 22 -4.30 22.90 -9.48
C PHE A 22 -3.05 23.72 -9.21
N ARG A 23 -2.62 23.75 -7.94
CA ARG A 23 -1.28 24.24 -7.58
C ARG A 23 -0.26 23.14 -7.77
N GLY A 24 0.69 23.37 -8.67
CA GLY A 24 1.72 22.41 -9.07
C GLY A 24 2.60 21.98 -7.89
N GLU A 25 3.08 22.94 -7.11
CA GLU A 25 3.90 22.70 -5.92
C GLU A 25 3.21 21.79 -4.89
N ASP A 26 1.89 21.88 -4.76
CA ASP A 26 1.14 21.14 -3.74
C ASP A 26 0.79 19.72 -4.19
N THR A 27 0.46 19.53 -5.47
CA THR A 27 -0.29 18.33 -5.90
C THR A 27 0.21 17.64 -7.17
N ARG A 28 1.14 18.25 -7.95
CA ARG A 28 1.59 17.73 -9.27
C ARG A 28 1.99 16.26 -9.18
N ASN A 29 2.99 15.96 -8.34
CA ASN A 29 3.59 14.62 -8.26
C ASN A 29 2.75 13.63 -7.43
N GLY A 30 1.73 14.10 -6.71
CA GLY A 30 0.88 13.28 -5.86
C GLY A 30 -0.52 13.08 -6.45
N PHE A 31 -1.51 13.75 -5.86
CA PHE A 31 -2.92 13.57 -6.21
C PHE A 31 -3.21 13.83 -7.70
N THR A 32 -2.63 14.87 -8.29
CA THR A 32 -2.90 15.27 -9.67
C THR A 32 -2.33 14.25 -10.68
N SER A 33 -1.11 13.74 -10.48
CA SER A 33 -0.53 12.69 -11.34
C SER A 33 -1.38 11.42 -11.34
N HIS A 34 -1.90 11.02 -10.18
CA HIS A 34 -2.79 9.86 -10.07
C HIS A 34 -4.16 10.08 -10.71
N LEU A 35 -4.75 11.27 -10.55
CA LEU A 35 -6.00 11.63 -11.21
C LEU A 35 -5.83 11.61 -12.74
N ALA A 36 -4.75 12.20 -13.25
CA ALA A 36 -4.40 12.20 -14.66
C ALA A 36 -4.22 10.76 -15.20
N ALA A 37 -3.46 9.92 -14.49
CA ALA A 37 -3.29 8.51 -14.85
C ALA A 37 -4.63 7.76 -14.88
N ALA A 38 -5.54 8.05 -13.94
CA ALA A 38 -6.87 7.43 -13.91
C ALA A 38 -7.75 7.87 -15.09
N LEU A 39 -7.76 9.18 -15.42
CA LEU A 39 -8.47 9.71 -16.60
C LEU A 39 -7.92 9.09 -17.89
N HIS A 40 -6.60 8.98 -18.01
CA HIS A 40 -5.93 8.33 -19.14
C HIS A 40 -6.33 6.86 -19.29
N ARG A 41 -6.30 6.08 -18.20
CA ARG A 41 -6.75 4.67 -18.19
C ARG A 41 -8.22 4.51 -18.60
N LYS A 42 -9.05 5.53 -18.37
CA LYS A 42 -10.46 5.58 -18.77
C LYS A 42 -10.68 6.20 -20.14
N GLN A 43 -9.61 6.53 -20.87
CA GLN A 43 -9.64 7.15 -22.21
C GLN A 43 -10.43 8.47 -22.24
N ILE A 44 -10.44 9.21 -21.12
CA ILE A 44 -11.03 10.54 -21.05
C ILE A 44 -9.96 11.53 -21.50
N GLN A 45 -10.27 12.35 -22.52
CA GLN A 45 -9.36 13.40 -22.98
C GLN A 45 -9.33 14.54 -21.94
N PHE A 46 -8.15 14.90 -21.46
CA PHE A 46 -7.98 15.96 -20.47
C PHE A 46 -6.80 16.87 -20.77
N PHE A 47 -6.85 18.08 -20.24
CA PHE A 47 -5.76 19.05 -20.21
C PHE A 47 -5.32 19.26 -18.75
N ILE A 48 -4.01 19.35 -18.52
CA ILE A 48 -3.41 19.64 -17.22
C ILE A 48 -2.78 21.03 -17.33
N ASP A 49 -3.14 21.94 -16.44
CA ASP A 49 -2.43 23.21 -16.27
C ASP A 49 -1.01 22.93 -15.73
N ASP A 50 -0.02 22.87 -16.62
CA ASP A 50 1.36 22.59 -16.22
C ASP A 50 2.10 23.89 -15.88
N GLU A 51 1.98 24.33 -14.62
CA GLU A 51 2.66 25.52 -14.08
C GLU A 51 4.21 25.51 -14.27
N GLU A 52 4.85 24.40 -14.69
CA GLU A 52 6.31 24.34 -14.93
C GLU A 52 6.72 24.95 -16.27
N LEU A 53 5.82 25.07 -17.24
CA LEU A 53 6.16 25.48 -18.61
C LEU A 53 6.06 26.99 -18.87
N GLU A 54 5.41 27.77 -18.02
CA GLU A 54 5.11 29.18 -18.30
C GLU A 54 5.73 30.13 -17.25
N LYS A 55 7.00 30.51 -17.48
CA LYS A 55 7.60 31.68 -16.81
C LYS A 55 7.02 32.97 -17.42
N GLY A 56 5.91 33.48 -16.89
CA GLY A 56 5.30 34.76 -17.29
C GLY A 56 3.99 35.08 -16.55
N ASP A 57 3.61 36.36 -16.47
CA ASP A 57 2.39 36.85 -15.77
C ASP A 57 1.09 36.71 -16.61
N GLU A 58 1.15 36.19 -17.84
CA GLU A 58 0.00 36.07 -18.75
C GLU A 58 -0.36 34.60 -19.05
N ILE A 59 -1.64 34.27 -18.91
CA ILE A 59 -2.22 32.98 -19.31
C ILE A 59 -1.94 32.74 -20.79
N SER A 60 -1.26 31.65 -21.18
CA SER A 60 -1.06 31.39 -22.60
C SER A 60 -2.40 31.27 -23.34
N PRO A 61 -2.48 31.75 -24.60
CA PRO A 61 -3.69 31.58 -25.42
C PRO A 61 -4.14 30.11 -25.51
N ALA A 62 -3.19 29.17 -25.43
CA ALA A 62 -3.46 27.74 -25.42
C ALA A 62 -4.23 27.30 -24.15
N LEU A 63 -3.85 27.81 -22.98
CA LEU A 63 -4.56 27.55 -21.73
C LEU A 63 -5.97 28.14 -21.75
N PHE A 64 -6.14 29.37 -22.24
CA PHE A 64 -7.45 30.02 -22.33
C PHE A 64 -8.41 29.22 -23.21
N ILE A 65 -7.94 28.77 -24.39
CA ILE A 65 -8.71 27.91 -25.28
C ILE A 65 -9.02 26.57 -24.60
N ALA A 66 -8.06 25.96 -23.91
CA ALA A 66 -8.27 24.68 -23.22
C ALA A 66 -9.32 24.80 -22.10
N VAL A 67 -9.30 25.90 -21.34
CA VAL A 67 -10.36 26.22 -20.39
C VAL A 67 -11.67 26.32 -21.16
N GLU A 68 -11.84 27.30 -22.06
CA GLU A 68 -13.12 27.59 -22.75
C GLU A 68 -13.74 26.38 -23.45
N THR A 69 -12.93 25.57 -24.12
CA THR A 69 -13.41 24.43 -24.92
C THR A 69 -13.70 23.19 -24.08
N SER A 70 -13.17 23.06 -22.87
CA SER A 70 -13.44 21.86 -22.05
C SER A 70 -14.86 21.84 -21.48
N ASP A 71 -15.52 20.68 -21.52
CA ASP A 71 -16.88 20.48 -20.98
C ASP A 71 -16.92 20.57 -19.44
N ILE A 72 -15.84 20.10 -18.80
CA ILE A 72 -15.71 19.97 -17.35
C ILE A 72 -14.39 20.63 -16.91
N SER A 73 -14.45 21.46 -15.87
CA SER A 73 -13.26 21.92 -15.14
C SER A 73 -13.25 21.32 -13.73
N VAL A 74 -12.17 20.61 -13.39
CA VAL A 74 -11.92 20.12 -12.03
C VAL A 74 -10.89 21.02 -11.38
N ILE A 75 -11.25 21.64 -10.26
CA ILE A 75 -10.40 22.59 -9.54
C ILE A 75 -9.91 21.92 -8.26
N ILE A 76 -8.61 21.67 -8.15
CA ILE A 76 -7.98 21.04 -6.99
C ILE A 76 -7.48 22.15 -6.06
N LEU A 77 -8.33 22.51 -5.10
CA LEU A 77 -8.06 23.53 -4.09
C LEU A 77 -7.19 22.92 -2.99
N SER A 78 -5.92 23.27 -2.97
CA SER A 78 -4.92 22.82 -1.99
C SER A 78 -4.48 23.96 -1.07
N LYS A 79 -3.63 23.66 -0.08
CA LYS A 79 -3.25 24.58 1.00
C LYS A 79 -2.74 25.93 0.48
N ASP A 80 -1.87 25.91 -0.53
CA ASP A 80 -1.18 27.09 -1.04
C ASP A 80 -1.70 27.52 -2.42
N TYR A 81 -2.89 27.04 -2.83
CA TYR A 81 -3.52 27.39 -4.11
C TYR A 81 -3.67 28.91 -4.29
N ALA A 82 -4.14 29.62 -3.26
CA ALA A 82 -4.33 31.07 -3.33
C ALA A 82 -3.02 31.88 -3.32
N SER A 83 -1.87 31.27 -3.06
CA SER A 83 -0.58 31.96 -3.19
C SER A 83 -0.23 32.26 -4.65
N SER A 84 -0.71 31.42 -5.58
CA SER A 84 -0.46 31.55 -7.01
C SER A 84 -1.47 32.49 -7.67
N LYS A 85 -0.97 33.63 -8.19
CA LYS A 85 -1.76 34.53 -9.06
C LYS A 85 -2.35 33.79 -10.25
N TRP A 86 -1.62 32.82 -10.78
CA TRP A 86 -2.01 32.01 -11.92
C TRP A 86 -3.27 31.21 -11.62
N CYS A 87 -3.21 30.38 -10.57
CA CYS A 87 -4.34 29.62 -10.05
C CYS A 87 -5.59 30.52 -9.84
N LEU A 88 -5.41 31.72 -9.26
CA LEU A 88 -6.51 32.65 -9.01
C LEU A 88 -7.11 33.26 -10.30
N ASN A 89 -6.29 33.63 -11.28
CA ASN A 89 -6.76 34.13 -12.57
C ASN A 89 -7.46 33.04 -13.38
N GLU A 90 -6.92 31.83 -13.36
CA GLU A 90 -7.51 30.67 -14.01
C GLU A 90 -8.87 30.32 -13.39
N LEU A 91 -8.97 30.31 -12.06
CA LEU A 91 -10.23 30.08 -11.35
C LEU A 91 -11.32 31.07 -11.76
N VAL A 92 -10.96 32.35 -11.85
CA VAL A 92 -11.85 33.40 -12.35
C VAL A 92 -12.34 33.07 -13.77
N ASN A 93 -11.43 32.73 -14.69
CA ASN A 93 -11.78 32.39 -16.06
C ASN A 93 -12.70 31.16 -16.15
N ILE A 94 -12.42 30.12 -15.36
CA ILE A 94 -13.25 28.91 -15.28
C ILE A 94 -14.68 29.26 -14.84
N LEU A 95 -14.85 30.12 -13.84
CA LEU A 95 -16.16 30.54 -13.34
C LEU A 95 -16.88 31.47 -14.30
N ASP A 96 -16.16 32.36 -15.00
CA ASP A 96 -16.73 33.18 -16.07
C ASP A 96 -17.26 32.27 -17.20
N CYS A 97 -16.49 31.25 -17.63
CA CYS A 97 -16.95 30.23 -18.58
C CYS A 97 -18.17 29.45 -18.10
N LYS A 98 -18.24 29.13 -16.80
CA LYS A 98 -19.40 28.46 -16.20
C LYS A 98 -20.67 29.30 -16.34
N LYS A 99 -20.58 30.61 -16.11
CA LYS A 99 -21.71 31.55 -16.21
C LYS A 99 -22.15 31.74 -17.65
N MET A 100 -21.20 31.88 -18.58
CA MET A 100 -21.48 32.19 -19.97
C MET A 100 -21.96 30.98 -20.77
N ASN A 101 -21.30 29.83 -20.61
CA ASN A 101 -21.46 28.67 -21.51
C ASN A 101 -21.98 27.42 -20.78
N GLY A 102 -22.37 27.52 -19.51
CA GLY A 102 -22.94 26.41 -18.75
C GLY A 102 -21.95 25.30 -18.38
N LYS A 103 -20.65 25.56 -18.46
CA LYS A 103 -19.59 24.59 -18.13
C LYS A 103 -19.78 23.95 -16.75
N ILE A 104 -19.51 22.65 -16.65
CA ILE A 104 -19.54 21.95 -15.36
C ILE A 104 -18.24 22.24 -14.62
N VAL A 105 -18.36 22.69 -13.37
CA VAL A 105 -17.21 22.98 -12.51
C VAL A 105 -17.30 22.13 -11.25
N ILE A 106 -16.25 21.38 -10.96
CA ILE A 106 -16.18 20.44 -9.83
C ILE A 106 -15.00 20.83 -8.94
N PRO A 107 -15.24 21.45 -7.77
CA PRO A 107 -14.17 21.68 -6.80
C PRO A 107 -13.81 20.38 -6.07
N VAL A 108 -12.51 20.17 -5.90
CA VAL A 108 -11.89 19.13 -5.09
C VAL A 108 -11.06 19.80 -4.01
N PHE A 109 -11.51 19.73 -2.76
CA PHE A 109 -10.79 20.28 -1.60
C PHE A 109 -9.74 19.28 -1.16
N TYR A 110 -8.48 19.50 -1.55
CA TYR A 110 -7.37 18.61 -1.28
C TYR A 110 -6.67 19.00 0.03
N GLN A 111 -6.93 18.21 1.09
CA GLN A 111 -6.40 18.43 2.44
C GLN A 111 -6.66 19.84 3.02
N VAL A 112 -7.72 20.50 2.57
CA VAL A 112 -8.16 21.81 3.06
C VAL A 112 -9.63 21.74 3.46
N ASP A 113 -10.01 22.50 4.48
CA ASP A 113 -11.41 22.63 4.86
C ASP A 113 -12.13 23.55 3.86
N PRO A 114 -13.24 23.13 3.23
CA PRO A 114 -14.01 23.97 2.32
C PRO A 114 -14.41 25.32 2.92
N SER A 115 -14.61 25.39 4.25
CA SER A 115 -14.94 26.63 4.95
C SER A 115 -13.75 27.58 5.09
N ASP A 116 -12.51 27.06 5.14
CA ASP A 116 -11.30 27.89 5.12
C ASP A 116 -11.12 28.51 3.73
N VAL A 117 -11.41 27.76 2.65
CA VAL A 117 -11.39 28.31 1.28
C VAL A 117 -12.50 29.34 1.07
N ARG A 118 -13.72 29.02 1.49
CA ARG A 118 -14.91 29.89 1.34
C ARG A 118 -14.81 31.21 2.09
N LYS A 119 -14.20 31.19 3.28
CA LYS A 119 -14.04 32.36 4.15
C LYS A 119 -12.63 32.97 4.07
N GLN A 120 -11.78 32.45 3.17
CA GLN A 120 -10.38 32.81 2.99
C GLN A 120 -9.62 32.94 4.32
N ARG A 121 -9.63 31.86 5.11
CA ARG A 121 -8.96 31.75 6.41
C ARG A 121 -7.64 31.01 6.28
N ARG A 122 -6.80 31.08 7.33
CA ARG A 122 -5.49 30.38 7.39
C ARG A 122 -4.61 30.73 6.18
N SER A 123 -4.01 29.75 5.52
CA SER A 123 -3.12 29.96 4.36
C SER A 123 -3.76 30.78 3.24
N PHE A 124 -5.07 30.62 2.99
CA PHE A 124 -5.79 31.43 2.01
C PHE A 124 -5.84 32.90 2.42
N GLY A 125 -6.10 33.18 3.69
CA GLY A 125 -6.10 34.54 4.23
C GLY A 125 -4.73 35.19 4.17
N GLU A 126 -3.69 34.45 4.57
CA GLU A 126 -2.28 34.88 4.51
C GLU A 126 -1.86 35.22 3.08
N ALA A 127 -2.23 34.39 2.10
CA ALA A 127 -1.97 34.66 0.69
C ALA A 127 -2.61 35.98 0.21
N PHE A 128 -3.84 36.28 0.64
CA PHE A 128 -4.50 37.53 0.24
C PHE A 128 -3.90 38.78 0.89
N VAL A 129 -3.36 38.69 2.11
CA VAL A 129 -2.61 39.82 2.72
C VAL A 129 -1.42 40.20 1.82
N HIS A 130 -0.74 39.22 1.22
CA HIS A 130 0.34 39.50 0.28
C HIS A 130 -0.18 40.10 -1.05
N HIS A 131 -1.27 39.56 -1.59
CA HIS A 131 -1.84 40.05 -2.85
C HIS A 131 -2.44 41.45 -2.76
N GLU A 132 -3.02 41.85 -1.63
CA GLU A 132 -3.59 43.19 -1.41
C GLU A 132 -2.58 44.31 -1.62
N ASN A 133 -1.33 44.09 -1.25
CA ASN A 133 -0.27 45.09 -1.41
C ASN A 133 0.18 45.24 -2.88
N ASN A 134 0.00 44.20 -3.71
CA ASN A 134 0.56 44.13 -5.06
C ASN A 134 -0.48 44.27 -6.17
N PHE A 135 -1.73 43.83 -5.93
CA PHE A 135 -2.79 43.70 -6.94
C PHE A 135 -4.17 44.12 -6.40
N PRO A 136 -4.32 45.32 -5.82
CA PRO A 136 -5.55 45.73 -5.13
C PRO A 136 -6.81 45.61 -6.00
N ASP A 137 -6.70 45.88 -7.30
CA ASP A 137 -7.83 45.86 -8.24
C ASP A 137 -8.34 44.43 -8.57
N LYS A 138 -7.51 43.40 -8.35
CA LYS A 138 -7.86 42.00 -8.68
C LYS A 138 -8.34 41.20 -7.48
N VAL A 139 -7.92 41.59 -6.27
CA VAL A 139 -8.15 40.82 -5.04
C VAL A 139 -9.62 40.52 -4.82
N GLN A 140 -10.51 41.50 -5.00
CA GLN A 140 -11.93 41.27 -4.79
C GLN A 140 -12.47 40.20 -5.74
N LYS A 141 -12.09 40.25 -7.03
CA LYS A 141 -12.49 39.25 -8.03
C LYS A 141 -12.01 37.84 -7.65
N TRP A 142 -10.79 37.72 -7.13
CA TRP A 142 -10.24 36.45 -6.67
C TRP A 142 -10.93 35.92 -5.41
N ARG A 143 -11.26 36.79 -4.44
CA ARG A 143 -12.02 36.42 -3.23
C ARG A 143 -13.41 35.93 -3.59
N ASP A 144 -14.09 36.62 -4.50
CA ASP A 144 -15.42 36.23 -4.98
C ASP A 144 -15.37 34.87 -5.70
N ALA A 145 -14.35 34.65 -6.54
CA ALA A 145 -14.15 33.40 -7.25
C ALA A 145 -13.93 32.20 -6.32
N LEU A 146 -13.07 32.32 -5.30
CA LEU A 146 -12.87 31.26 -4.30
C LEU A 146 -14.14 30.99 -3.49
N THR A 147 -14.87 32.04 -3.14
CA THR A 147 -16.14 31.92 -2.41
C THR A 147 -17.18 31.19 -3.25
N GLU A 148 -17.32 31.56 -4.53
CA GLU A 148 -18.23 30.94 -5.49
C GLU A 148 -17.87 29.47 -5.72
N ALA A 149 -16.61 29.17 -6.05
CA ALA A 149 -16.14 27.80 -6.23
C ALA A 149 -16.39 26.95 -4.98
N SER A 150 -16.19 27.51 -3.78
CA SER A 150 -16.41 26.80 -2.52
C SER A 150 -17.89 26.59 -2.16
N ASN A 151 -18.81 27.24 -2.87
CA ASN A 151 -20.25 27.03 -2.75
C ASN A 151 -20.79 26.00 -3.75
N LEU A 152 -19.99 25.58 -4.73
CA LEU A 152 -20.36 24.52 -5.66
C LEU A 152 -20.32 23.14 -4.98
N SER A 153 -21.12 22.20 -5.50
CA SER A 153 -21.08 20.81 -5.06
C SER A 153 -19.77 20.15 -5.50
N GLY A 154 -18.99 19.66 -4.54
CA GLY A 154 -17.64 19.13 -4.78
C GLY A 154 -17.24 17.92 -3.94
N TYR A 155 -16.00 17.53 -4.13
CA TYR A 155 -15.35 16.45 -3.40
C TYR A 155 -14.41 17.01 -2.35
N ASP A 156 -14.45 16.46 -1.16
CA ASP A 156 -13.49 16.76 -0.11
C ASP A 156 -12.59 15.54 0.06
N SER A 157 -11.27 15.73 -0.06
CA SER A 157 -10.27 14.68 0.10
C SER A 157 -9.90 14.43 1.56
N THR A 158 -10.57 15.08 2.53
CA THR A 158 -10.34 14.82 3.95
C THR A 158 -10.40 13.32 4.23
N GLU A 159 -9.56 12.86 5.17
CA GLU A 159 -9.51 11.46 5.62
C GLU A 159 -10.91 10.89 5.86
N SER A 160 -11.86 11.75 6.30
CA SER A 160 -13.26 11.40 6.55
C SER A 160 -13.99 10.79 5.35
N ARG A 161 -13.79 11.28 4.12
CA ARG A 161 -14.48 10.76 2.92
C ARG A 161 -13.82 9.50 2.39
N ILE A 162 -12.49 9.44 2.37
CA ILE A 162 -11.75 8.23 1.99
C ILE A 162 -12.11 7.09 2.94
N LYS A 163 -12.10 7.38 4.25
CA LYS A 163 -12.57 6.47 5.29
C LYS A 163 -14.00 6.01 5.03
N LYS A 164 -14.97 6.91 4.85
CA LYS A 164 -16.36 6.55 4.50
C LYS A 164 -16.46 5.67 3.25
N ARG A 165 -15.63 5.92 2.24
CA ARG A 165 -15.64 5.09 1.02
C ARG A 165 -15.08 3.69 1.28
N LEU A 166 -13.97 3.59 2.01
CA LEU A 166 -13.39 2.31 2.42
C LEU A 166 -14.30 1.52 3.38
N GLN A 167 -15.12 2.20 4.18
CA GLN A 167 -16.18 1.60 4.99
C GLN A 167 -17.29 0.96 4.14
N LEU A 168 -17.54 1.47 2.94
CA LEU A 168 -18.57 0.97 2.02
C LEU A 168 -18.04 -0.05 1.01
N MET A 169 -16.72 -0.11 0.82
CA MET A 169 -16.10 -1.01 -0.15
C MET A 169 -15.79 -2.37 0.47
N LYS A 170 -15.94 -3.42 -0.34
CA LYS A 170 -15.40 -4.74 -0.05
C LYS A 170 -13.93 -4.74 -0.44
N VAL A 171 -13.05 -4.89 0.54
CA VAL A 171 -11.59 -4.89 0.33
C VAL A 171 -10.99 -6.19 0.87
N LEU A 172 -10.00 -6.71 0.15
CA LEU A 172 -9.11 -7.77 0.63
C LEU A 172 -7.73 -7.14 0.88
N ILE A 173 -7.25 -7.21 2.11
CA ILE A 173 -5.91 -6.72 2.48
C ILE A 173 -5.10 -7.94 2.94
N VAL A 174 -3.89 -8.08 2.41
CA VAL A 174 -2.93 -9.12 2.84
C VAL A 174 -1.72 -8.40 3.40
N LEU A 175 -1.43 -8.65 4.67
CA LEU A 175 -0.20 -8.24 5.31
C LEU A 175 0.69 -9.45 5.45
N ASP A 176 1.85 -9.37 4.82
CA ASP A 176 2.83 -10.43 4.89
C ASP A 176 3.92 -10.10 5.92
N ASP A 177 4.33 -11.09 6.70
CA ASP A 177 5.47 -11.07 7.62
C ASP A 177 5.43 -9.92 8.66
N VAL A 178 4.39 -9.90 9.48
CA VAL A 178 4.20 -8.88 10.53
C VAL A 178 4.95 -9.24 11.82
N HIS A 179 5.81 -8.32 12.28
CA HIS A 179 6.70 -8.51 13.45
C HIS A 179 6.35 -7.68 14.69
N ASP A 180 5.47 -6.69 14.58
CA ASP A 180 5.16 -5.76 15.68
C ASP A 180 3.66 -5.45 15.78
N GLU A 181 3.18 -5.34 17.03
CA GLU A 181 1.84 -4.90 17.39
C GLU A 181 1.51 -3.48 16.94
N PHE A 182 2.52 -2.63 16.73
CA PHE A 182 2.37 -1.25 16.27
C PHE A 182 2.36 -1.11 14.76
N THR A 183 2.26 -2.21 14.01
CA THR A 183 2.10 -2.13 12.56
C THR A 183 1.05 -1.07 12.20
N GLU A 184 1.43 -0.19 11.28
CA GLU A 184 0.62 0.94 10.82
C GLU A 184 -0.80 0.49 10.46
N LEU A 185 -0.98 -0.79 10.10
CA LEU A 185 -2.26 -1.39 9.80
C LEU A 185 -3.17 -1.69 11.00
N LYS A 186 -2.69 -1.97 12.21
CA LYS A 186 -3.57 -2.06 13.39
C LYS A 186 -4.19 -0.69 13.67
N SER A 187 -3.39 0.37 13.48
CA SER A 187 -3.88 1.75 13.45
C SER A 187 -4.87 1.94 12.30
N LEU A 188 -4.54 1.47 11.09
CA LEU A 188 -5.35 1.65 9.88
C LEU A 188 -6.70 0.93 9.97
N ALA A 189 -6.73 -0.33 10.43
CA ALA A 189 -7.93 -1.14 10.54
C ALA A 189 -8.87 -0.63 11.64
N ARG A 190 -8.33 -0.25 12.82
CA ARG A 190 -9.12 0.44 13.86
C ARG A 190 -9.62 1.80 13.38
N ARG A 191 -8.77 2.57 12.69
CA ARG A 191 -9.13 3.90 12.19
C ARG A 191 -10.13 3.85 11.06
N LEU A 192 -10.08 2.89 10.15
CA LEU A 192 -10.90 2.89 8.94
C LEU A 192 -12.24 2.17 9.10
N GLN A 193 -12.38 1.23 10.03
CA GLN A 193 -13.62 0.46 10.28
C GLN A 193 -14.22 -0.14 9.00
N PHE A 194 -13.49 -1.04 8.34
CA PHE A 194 -13.92 -1.63 7.08
C PHE A 194 -15.32 -2.26 7.13
N SER A 195 -15.97 -2.37 5.95
CA SER A 195 -17.24 -3.10 5.83
C SER A 195 -17.11 -4.53 6.40
N GLY A 196 -18.17 -5.06 7.00
CA GLY A 196 -18.20 -6.46 7.48
C GLY A 196 -18.04 -7.53 6.39
N ARG A 197 -17.95 -7.12 5.11
CA ARG A 197 -17.67 -7.99 3.96
C ARG A 197 -16.19 -8.00 3.57
N SER A 198 -15.40 -7.09 4.11
CA SER A 198 -13.96 -7.01 3.88
C SER A 198 -13.23 -8.11 4.63
N ARG A 199 -12.07 -8.52 4.13
CA ARG A 199 -11.19 -9.49 4.79
C ARG A 199 -9.78 -8.95 4.87
N ILE A 200 -9.17 -9.11 6.04
CA ILE A 200 -7.77 -8.80 6.27
C ILE A 200 -7.10 -10.12 6.63
N ILE A 201 -6.05 -10.47 5.92
CA ILE A 201 -5.20 -11.63 6.20
C ILE A 201 -3.88 -11.07 6.71
N ILE A 202 -3.43 -11.59 7.83
CA ILE A 202 -2.15 -11.23 8.45
C ILE A 202 -1.36 -12.52 8.60
N THR A 203 -0.14 -12.54 8.06
CA THR A 203 0.81 -13.63 8.30
C THR A 203 1.86 -13.13 9.29
N SER A 204 2.25 -14.00 10.22
CA SER A 204 3.34 -13.76 11.15
C SER A 204 3.90 -15.11 11.59
N ARG A 205 5.18 -15.11 11.98
CA ARG A 205 5.86 -16.23 12.63
C ARG A 205 5.65 -16.23 14.15
N ASP A 206 5.18 -15.11 14.70
CA ASP A 206 4.95 -14.90 16.13
C ASP A 206 3.44 -14.82 16.42
N LYS A 207 2.92 -15.85 17.09
CA LYS A 207 1.51 -15.90 17.51
C LYS A 207 1.15 -14.78 18.49
N GLY A 208 2.06 -14.39 19.38
CA GLY A 208 1.86 -13.30 20.33
C GLY A 208 1.60 -11.95 19.64
N VAL A 209 2.22 -11.72 18.47
CA VAL A 209 1.91 -10.55 17.62
C VAL A 209 0.47 -10.59 17.11
N LEU A 210 0.00 -11.76 16.68
CA LEU A 210 -1.38 -11.95 16.19
C LEU A 210 -2.41 -11.79 17.31
N ASP A 211 -2.15 -12.36 18.49
CA ASP A 211 -3.03 -12.26 19.67
C ASP A 211 -3.20 -10.80 20.09
N LYS A 212 -2.10 -10.04 20.14
CA LYS A 212 -2.14 -8.59 20.42
C LYS A 212 -2.90 -7.81 19.35
N CYS A 213 -2.90 -8.26 18.09
CA CYS A 213 -3.66 -7.64 17.01
C CYS A 213 -5.17 -7.84 17.14
N GLY A 214 -5.63 -8.76 17.99
CA GLY A 214 -7.06 -9.05 18.19
C GLY A 214 -7.69 -9.75 16.99
N VAL A 215 -6.94 -10.63 16.32
CA VAL A 215 -7.43 -11.41 15.18
C VAL A 215 -8.59 -12.33 15.58
N ASN A 216 -9.62 -12.42 14.73
CA ASN A 216 -10.83 -13.20 15.05
C ASN A 216 -10.67 -14.70 14.77
N ASN A 217 -9.82 -15.07 13.81
CA ASN A 217 -9.60 -16.46 13.39
C ASN A 217 -8.12 -16.65 13.09
N MET A 218 -7.49 -17.60 13.77
CA MET A 218 -6.10 -17.99 13.51
C MET A 218 -6.06 -19.33 12.77
N TYR A 219 -5.17 -19.42 11.80
CA TYR A 219 -4.89 -20.66 11.09
C TYR A 219 -3.39 -20.92 11.12
N GLU A 220 -3.00 -22.00 11.79
CA GLU A 220 -1.62 -22.45 11.84
C GLU A 220 -1.30 -23.21 10.55
N VAL A 221 -0.33 -22.71 9.78
CA VAL A 221 0.11 -23.36 8.54
C VAL A 221 0.94 -24.58 8.89
N LYS A 222 0.40 -25.78 8.66
CA LYS A 222 1.13 -27.04 8.86
C LYS A 222 2.09 -27.32 7.71
N GLY A 223 3.17 -28.04 8.03
CA GLY A 223 4.09 -28.59 7.03
C GLY A 223 3.39 -29.47 6.00
N LEU A 224 4.05 -29.67 4.86
CA LEU A 224 3.55 -30.53 3.79
C LEU A 224 3.50 -31.99 4.27
N LYS A 225 2.38 -32.66 3.98
CA LYS A 225 2.30 -34.11 4.14
C LYS A 225 3.36 -34.77 3.27
N TYR A 226 3.90 -35.89 3.75
CA TYR A 226 4.97 -36.66 3.10
C TYR A 226 4.82 -36.80 1.58
N ASN A 227 3.64 -37.21 1.10
CA ASN A 227 3.39 -37.38 -0.35
C ASN A 227 3.52 -36.06 -1.14
N LYS A 228 3.09 -34.94 -0.55
CA LYS A 228 3.20 -33.61 -1.15
C LYS A 228 4.60 -33.02 -1.02
N ALA A 229 5.30 -33.32 0.08
CA ALA A 229 6.70 -32.97 0.26
C ALA A 229 7.59 -33.68 -0.79
N LEU A 230 7.38 -34.99 -0.99
CA LEU A 230 8.06 -35.78 -2.01
C LEU A 230 7.75 -35.27 -3.42
N GLU A 231 6.48 -35.03 -3.75
CA GLU A 231 6.08 -34.45 -5.04
C GLU A 231 6.76 -33.08 -5.28
N LEU A 232 6.80 -32.21 -4.27
CA LEU A 232 7.48 -30.92 -4.36
C LEU A 232 8.97 -31.08 -4.61
N PHE A 233 9.63 -31.96 -3.86
CA PHE A 233 11.05 -32.23 -3.99
C PHE A 233 11.39 -32.78 -5.38
N CYS A 234 10.72 -33.86 -5.83
CA CYS A 234 11.00 -34.45 -7.14
C CYS A 234 10.78 -33.42 -8.26
N ARG A 235 9.74 -32.58 -8.14
CA ARG A 235 9.44 -31.53 -9.13
C ARG A 235 10.51 -30.45 -9.17
N LYS A 236 11.11 -30.11 -8.03
CA LYS A 236 12.15 -29.08 -7.95
C LYS A 236 13.53 -29.61 -8.33
N ALA A 237 13.88 -30.80 -7.87
CA ALA A 237 15.19 -31.42 -8.08
C ALA A 237 15.34 -32.02 -9.48
N PHE A 238 14.28 -32.69 -9.97
CA PHE A 238 14.34 -33.49 -11.21
C PHE A 238 13.44 -32.96 -12.32
N ARG A 239 12.59 -31.95 -12.03
CA ARG A 239 11.55 -31.44 -12.96
C ARG A 239 10.49 -32.49 -13.32
N GLU A 240 10.34 -33.51 -12.49
CA GLU A 240 9.38 -34.61 -12.65
C GLU A 240 8.46 -34.72 -11.44
N THR A 241 7.26 -35.27 -11.60
CA THR A 241 6.32 -35.41 -10.46
C THR A 241 6.71 -36.52 -9.50
N ASN A 242 7.51 -37.50 -9.97
CA ASN A 242 7.96 -38.64 -9.21
C ASN A 242 9.48 -38.76 -9.31
N CYS A 243 10.08 -39.37 -8.30
CA CYS A 243 11.50 -39.66 -8.29
C CYS A 243 11.75 -41.00 -8.99
N SER A 244 12.84 -41.11 -9.76
CA SER A 244 13.29 -42.39 -10.31
C SER A 244 13.53 -43.39 -9.18
N HIS A 245 13.30 -44.68 -9.43
CA HIS A 245 13.46 -45.74 -8.44
C HIS A 245 14.87 -45.76 -7.81
N ASP A 246 15.91 -45.43 -8.60
CA ASP A 246 17.30 -45.40 -8.14
C ASP A 246 17.62 -44.23 -7.20
N LEU A 247 16.77 -43.19 -7.18
CA LEU A 247 16.93 -42.00 -6.36
C LEU A 247 15.85 -41.89 -5.28
N LEU A 248 14.94 -42.86 -5.19
CA LEU A 248 13.79 -42.81 -4.30
C LEU A 248 14.25 -42.80 -2.84
N GLU A 249 15.04 -43.78 -2.41
CA GLU A 249 15.53 -43.89 -1.02
C GLU A 249 16.22 -42.61 -0.52
N LEU A 250 17.08 -42.06 -1.38
CA LEU A 250 17.79 -40.81 -1.16
C LEU A 250 16.83 -39.59 -1.10
N SER A 251 15.81 -39.55 -1.95
CA SER A 251 14.80 -38.50 -1.94
C SER A 251 13.90 -38.59 -0.70
N GLU A 252 13.61 -39.81 -0.23
CA GLU A 252 12.86 -40.05 1.01
C GLU A 252 13.63 -39.60 2.25
N GLU A 253 14.95 -39.77 2.28
CA GLU A 253 15.80 -39.23 3.34
C GLU A 253 15.77 -37.70 3.37
N VAL A 254 15.91 -37.04 2.22
CA VAL A 254 15.81 -35.57 2.12
C VAL A 254 14.43 -35.07 2.55
N VAL A 255 13.37 -35.74 2.13
CA VAL A 255 11.99 -35.37 2.49
C VAL A 255 11.72 -35.55 3.98
N ARG A 256 12.26 -36.62 4.59
CA ARG A 256 12.20 -36.84 6.04
C ARG A 256 12.95 -35.75 6.79
N HIS A 257 14.17 -35.44 6.36
CA HIS A 257 15.01 -34.42 6.99
C HIS A 257 14.41 -33.01 6.90
N ALA A 258 13.73 -32.69 5.79
CA ALA A 258 13.03 -31.42 5.65
C ALA A 258 11.72 -31.32 6.45
N ASP A 259 11.24 -32.43 7.02
CA ASP A 259 10.00 -32.57 7.81
C ASP A 259 8.81 -31.74 7.31
N GLY A 260 8.57 -31.79 6.00
CA GLY A 260 7.47 -31.08 5.35
C GLY A 260 7.66 -29.56 5.20
N ASN A 261 8.79 -28.98 5.57
CA ASN A 261 9.11 -27.58 5.31
C ASN A 261 9.33 -27.34 3.80
N PRO A 262 8.44 -26.61 3.10
CA PRO A 262 8.54 -26.40 1.66
C PRO A 262 9.83 -25.72 1.22
N LEU A 263 10.31 -24.78 2.04
CA LEU A 263 11.48 -23.95 1.72
C LEU A 263 12.78 -24.76 1.87
N ALA A 264 12.86 -25.57 2.93
CA ALA A 264 13.94 -26.55 3.08
C ALA A 264 14.01 -27.48 1.86
N LEU A 265 12.88 -28.05 1.44
CA LEU A 265 12.80 -28.92 0.26
C LEU A 265 13.28 -28.23 -1.01
N GLU A 266 12.93 -26.95 -1.23
CA GLU A 266 13.39 -26.20 -2.39
C GLU A 266 14.91 -25.93 -2.37
N VAL A 267 15.47 -25.59 -1.21
CA VAL A 267 16.92 -25.39 -1.04
C VAL A 267 17.68 -26.70 -1.31
N LEU A 268 17.23 -27.80 -0.71
CA LEU A 268 17.86 -29.12 -0.86
C LEU A 268 17.75 -29.63 -2.30
N ALA A 269 16.62 -29.37 -2.97
CA ALA A 269 16.41 -29.75 -4.37
C ALA A 269 17.34 -29.01 -5.35
N ASN A 270 17.66 -27.73 -5.09
CA ASN A 270 18.50 -26.94 -5.98
C ASN A 270 20.00 -27.30 -5.91
N ASN A 271 20.42 -28.13 -4.94
CA ASN A 271 21.80 -28.58 -4.79
C ASN A 271 22.19 -29.77 -5.72
N ASN A 272 21.41 -30.03 -6.78
CA ASN A 272 21.76 -30.81 -7.98
C ASN A 272 22.64 -32.06 -7.74
N GLY A 273 22.12 -33.05 -7.00
CA GLY A 273 22.68 -34.40 -7.02
C GLY A 273 23.94 -34.64 -6.19
N LYS A 274 24.40 -33.68 -5.37
CA LYS A 274 25.38 -33.97 -4.29
C LYS A 274 24.70 -34.47 -3.01
N LEU A 275 23.72 -35.37 -3.13
CA LEU A 275 23.02 -35.96 -1.98
C LEU A 275 23.96 -36.65 -0.97
N MET A 276 25.16 -37.05 -1.39
CA MET A 276 26.19 -37.63 -0.53
C MET A 276 26.90 -36.62 0.40
N LYS A 277 26.63 -35.31 0.31
CA LYS A 277 27.29 -34.27 1.12
C LYS A 277 26.31 -33.37 1.89
N LEU A 278 25.04 -33.75 1.92
CA LEU A 278 23.93 -32.83 2.21
C LEU A 278 23.73 -32.50 3.70
N ILE A 279 24.35 -33.23 4.63
CA ILE A 279 24.20 -33.03 6.09
C ILE A 279 25.17 -31.96 6.65
N SER A 280 25.70 -31.05 5.81
CA SER A 280 26.66 -30.03 6.27
C SER A 280 26.69 -28.74 5.45
N GLU A 281 25.68 -28.45 4.61
CA GLU A 281 25.73 -27.30 3.71
C GLU A 281 25.10 -26.02 4.34
N PRO A 282 25.81 -24.88 4.32
CA PRO A 282 25.43 -23.66 5.05
C PRO A 282 24.22 -22.87 4.49
N ASN A 283 23.70 -23.25 3.31
CA ASN A 283 22.67 -22.46 2.64
C ASN A 283 21.25 -22.63 3.24
N ILE A 284 20.95 -23.76 3.88
CA ILE A 284 19.65 -23.96 4.54
C ILE A 284 19.56 -23.14 5.84
N TYR A 285 20.67 -23.05 6.58
CA TYR A 285 20.75 -22.28 7.83
C TYR A 285 20.51 -20.80 7.58
N ASN A 286 21.03 -20.21 6.49
CA ASN A 286 20.81 -18.78 6.22
C ASN A 286 19.33 -18.38 6.12
N VAL A 287 18.45 -19.31 5.75
CA VAL A 287 17.02 -19.06 5.61
C VAL A 287 16.28 -19.25 6.94
N LEU A 288 16.67 -20.26 7.73
CA LEU A 288 16.08 -20.54 9.04
C LEU A 288 16.62 -19.63 10.15
N LYS A 289 17.85 -19.12 9.96
CA LYS A 289 18.54 -18.21 10.86
C LYS A 289 17.82 -16.88 11.04
N ILE A 290 16.94 -16.48 10.12
CA ILE A 290 16.17 -15.23 10.23
C ILE A 290 15.38 -15.21 11.56
N SER A 291 14.70 -16.31 11.90
CA SER A 291 13.94 -16.41 13.16
C SER A 291 14.85 -16.47 14.40
N TYR A 292 16.07 -17.00 14.27
CA TYR A 292 17.06 -16.98 15.35
C TYR A 292 17.70 -15.61 15.53
N ASP A 293 18.00 -14.90 14.44
CA ASP A 293 18.63 -13.58 14.47
C ASP A 293 17.74 -12.54 15.16
N GLU A 294 16.41 -12.70 15.03
CA GLU A 294 15.36 -11.92 15.71
C GLU A 294 15.30 -12.15 17.24
N LEU A 295 15.95 -13.19 17.77
CA LEU A 295 16.03 -13.44 19.21
C LEU A 295 17.01 -12.50 19.91
N ASN A 296 16.67 -12.10 21.13
CA ASN A 296 17.59 -11.36 22.00
C ASN A 296 18.70 -12.28 22.55
N LEU A 297 19.72 -11.70 23.20
CA LEU A 297 20.88 -12.44 23.67
C LEU A 297 20.55 -13.56 24.67
N GLU A 298 19.54 -13.38 25.51
CA GLU A 298 19.16 -14.37 26.53
C GLU A 298 18.30 -15.49 25.94
N GLU A 299 17.42 -15.13 25.00
CA GLU A 299 16.67 -16.08 24.19
C GLU A 299 17.62 -16.96 23.34
N LYS A 300 18.68 -16.39 22.76
CA LYS A 300 19.67 -17.16 21.98
C LYS A 300 20.39 -18.21 22.81
N LYS A 301 20.76 -17.89 24.06
CA LYS A 301 21.36 -18.88 24.98
C LYS A 301 20.36 -20.00 25.31
N THR A 302 19.13 -19.61 25.63
CA THR A 302 18.05 -20.56 25.91
C THR A 302 17.78 -21.49 24.72
N PHE A 303 17.74 -20.94 23.51
CA PHE A 303 17.56 -21.70 22.29
C PHE A 303 18.64 -22.76 22.14
N LEU A 304 19.91 -22.40 22.39
CA LEU A 304 21.04 -23.31 22.33
C LEU A 304 20.96 -24.40 23.40
N ASP A 305 20.60 -24.06 24.63
CA ASP A 305 20.41 -25.04 25.70
C ASP A 305 19.33 -26.07 25.33
N ILE A 306 18.23 -25.59 24.73
CA ILE A 306 17.16 -26.46 24.24
C ILE A 306 17.68 -27.40 23.16
N ALA A 307 18.30 -26.85 22.12
CA ALA A 307 18.82 -27.61 20.98
C ALA A 307 19.84 -28.67 21.42
N CYS A 308 20.72 -28.35 22.37
CA CYS A 308 21.77 -29.25 22.82
C CYS A 308 21.32 -30.29 23.85
N PHE A 309 20.41 -29.94 24.76
CA PHE A 309 20.16 -30.76 25.96
C PHE A 309 18.72 -31.15 26.21
N PHE A 310 17.73 -30.44 25.67
CA PHE A 310 16.33 -30.60 26.09
C PHE A 310 15.37 -31.04 24.98
N THR A 311 15.82 -31.19 23.74
CA THR A 311 15.02 -31.81 22.68
C THR A 311 14.68 -33.26 23.05
N GLY A 312 13.39 -33.60 23.06
CA GLY A 312 12.85 -34.91 23.44
C GLY A 312 12.58 -35.08 24.95
N GLU A 313 12.93 -34.10 25.78
CA GLU A 313 12.76 -34.18 27.23
C GLU A 313 11.34 -33.81 27.67
N ASP A 314 10.96 -34.31 28.86
CA ASP A 314 9.69 -33.98 29.51
C ASP A 314 9.63 -32.49 29.90
N ILE A 315 8.57 -31.79 29.50
CA ILE A 315 8.46 -30.35 29.68
C ILE A 315 8.41 -29.93 31.15
N ASP A 316 7.84 -30.74 32.04
CA ASP A 316 7.77 -30.43 33.47
C ASP A 316 9.14 -30.58 34.13
N PHE A 317 10.00 -31.46 33.61
CA PHE A 317 11.41 -31.52 33.96
C PHE A 317 12.16 -30.27 33.48
N VAL A 318 12.02 -29.90 32.20
CA VAL A 318 12.70 -28.70 31.64
C VAL A 318 12.28 -27.43 32.39
N ARG A 319 10.98 -27.25 32.69
CA ARG A 319 10.46 -26.10 33.45
C ARG A 319 10.97 -26.03 34.88
N ARG A 320 11.31 -27.17 35.51
CA ARG A 320 11.86 -27.21 36.88
C ARG A 320 13.33 -26.85 36.94
N ILE A 321 14.09 -27.19 35.90
CA ILE A 321 15.52 -26.89 35.83
C ILE A 321 15.77 -25.43 35.50
N ARG A 322 14.83 -24.78 34.80
CA ARG A 322 14.98 -23.40 34.36
C ARG A 322 14.40 -22.42 35.38
N ASP A 323 15.15 -21.36 35.67
CA ASP A 323 14.75 -20.31 36.62
C ASP A 323 13.57 -19.45 36.11
N ASP A 324 13.30 -19.44 34.80
CA ASP A 324 12.14 -18.78 34.19
C ASP A 324 11.33 -19.74 33.29
N PRO A 325 10.24 -20.34 33.80
CA PRO A 325 9.39 -21.26 33.06
C PRO A 325 8.58 -20.58 31.94
N SER A 326 8.37 -19.26 32.00
CA SER A 326 7.56 -18.52 31.01
C SER A 326 8.28 -18.30 29.69
N SER A 327 9.62 -18.39 29.71
CA SER A 327 10.45 -18.23 28.52
C SER A 327 10.20 -19.29 27.44
N LEU A 328 9.73 -20.50 27.78
CA LEU A 328 9.43 -21.56 26.80
C LEU A 328 8.21 -21.22 25.94
N ASP A 329 7.20 -20.59 26.54
CA ASP A 329 5.97 -20.22 25.84
C ASP A 329 6.28 -19.21 24.72
N THR A 330 7.26 -18.33 24.90
CA THR A 330 7.77 -17.42 23.86
C THR A 330 8.33 -18.17 22.64
N PHE A 331 9.04 -19.29 22.84
CA PHE A 331 9.57 -20.08 21.71
C PHE A 331 8.48 -20.86 20.98
N VAL A 332 7.44 -21.30 21.71
CA VAL A 332 6.25 -21.90 21.10
C VAL A 332 5.51 -20.85 20.27
N ASP A 333 5.31 -19.65 20.80
CA ASP A 333 4.64 -18.55 20.10
C ASP A 333 5.43 -18.11 18.86
N LYS A 334 6.76 -18.10 18.92
CA LYS A 334 7.66 -17.86 17.77
C LYS A 334 7.79 -19.06 16.82
N SER A 335 7.07 -20.15 17.06
CA SER A 335 7.10 -21.39 16.27
C SER A 335 8.50 -22.01 16.13
N LEU A 336 9.38 -21.79 17.10
CA LEU A 336 10.75 -22.34 17.13
C LEU A 336 10.82 -23.73 17.79
N ILE A 337 9.87 -24.02 18.67
CA ILE A 337 9.70 -25.32 19.33
C ILE A 337 8.22 -25.72 19.33
N THR A 338 7.96 -27.02 19.47
CA THR A 338 6.61 -27.58 19.61
C THR A 338 6.55 -28.45 20.87
N ILE A 339 5.38 -28.55 21.49
CA ILE A 339 5.15 -29.45 22.62
C ILE A 339 4.18 -30.53 22.15
N PHE A 340 4.61 -31.79 22.21
CA PHE A 340 3.82 -32.94 21.77
C PHE A 340 3.87 -34.04 22.81
N TYR A 341 2.71 -34.52 23.28
CA TYR A 341 2.60 -35.51 24.35
C TYR A 341 3.50 -35.24 25.58
N ASN A 342 3.57 -33.98 26.03
CA ASN A 342 4.42 -33.53 27.15
C ASN A 342 5.93 -33.50 26.88
N GLU A 343 6.35 -33.81 25.66
CA GLU A 343 7.76 -33.74 25.26
C GLU A 343 8.02 -32.45 24.48
N LEU A 344 9.17 -31.85 24.76
CA LEU A 344 9.66 -30.69 24.02
C LEU A 344 10.29 -31.15 22.71
N GLN A 345 9.85 -30.60 21.58
CA GLN A 345 10.31 -30.95 20.25
C GLN A 345 10.86 -29.70 19.54
N MET A 346 11.97 -29.87 18.83
CA MET A 346 12.56 -28.87 17.95
C MET A 346 12.76 -29.52 16.59
N HIS A 347 12.45 -28.80 15.52
CA HIS A 347 12.66 -29.33 14.17
C HIS A 347 14.15 -29.61 13.94
N ASP A 348 14.50 -30.75 13.35
CA ASP A 348 15.89 -31.17 13.10
C ASP A 348 16.75 -30.06 12.46
N LEU A 349 16.23 -29.39 11.42
CA LEU A 349 16.89 -28.26 10.76
C LEU A 349 17.14 -27.04 11.65
N LEU A 350 16.31 -26.81 12.67
CA LEU A 350 16.52 -25.75 13.67
C LEU A 350 17.52 -26.19 14.74
N GLN A 351 17.55 -27.48 15.07
CA GLN A 351 18.47 -28.06 16.04
C GLN A 351 19.91 -28.16 15.50
N GLU A 352 20.06 -28.43 14.20
CA GLU A 352 21.37 -28.57 13.54
C GLU A 352 22.07 -27.23 13.22
N MET A 353 21.33 -26.12 13.28
CA MET A 353 21.84 -24.76 13.06
C MET A 353 22.73 -24.27 14.20
#